data_AF-A0A3M6VHG7-F1
#
_entry.id   AF-A0A3M6VHG7-F1
#
_cell.length_a   1.000
_cell.length_b   1.000
_cell.length_c   1.000
_cell.angle_alpha   90.00
_cell.angle_beta   90.00
_cell.angle_gamma   90.00
#
_symmetry.space_group_name_H-M   'P 1'
#
loop_
_entity.id
_entity.type
_entity.pdbx_description
1 polymer ?
#
loop_
_entity_poly.entity_id
_entity_poly.type
_entity_poly.pdbx_seq_one_letter_code
_entity_poly.pdbx_strand_id
1 'polypeptide(L)'
;MKKRAEDTALTPTVSNADAVVGGQATINVTAAHSPPLPAVSVAMLSKTEQSRVDYRGGKGELLSLGEMYLNELSDIFVFEVTNQKTHNLKLQLRVELRMPFQNSQWGFQLENENVSIMQRELQQEKDRAVATDEFNHVPFSVLRSCSKAALCAENVYLCEGYNELFNHIGTVNEIELAPRESKRIVLSMYTKLTPQHNATGNAVYAAAEDSSEEERAHLSETSCFVLSGRLILQPSYVDGSGISRLPIPEMLVPLQGHVCRSLLRLDVKELHFDDCVPGGSFVKDFTVWNRSEIPLLFKLVSPMTPWSENKELLVCTDYNSGYVIGDKTLQAAAYGHVRIRVTFRPTEVSKF
;
A
#
# COMPACT_ATOMS: atom_id res chain seq x y z
N MET A 1 20.27 57.31 12.08
CA MET A 1 20.95 57.64 13.36
C MET A 1 21.60 56.36 13.90
N LYS A 2 22.94 56.41 14.08
CA LYS A 2 23.90 55.51 14.80
C LYS A 2 23.68 53.99 14.76
N LYS A 3 24.46 53.22 13.97
CA LYS A 3 25.85 52.65 14.19
C LYS A 3 25.86 51.40 15.12
N ARG A 4 26.18 50.19 14.61
CA ARG A 4 27.52 49.52 14.46
C ARG A 4 28.08 49.04 15.82
N ALA A 5 28.77 47.91 16.01
CA ALA A 5 29.33 46.81 15.22
C ALA A 5 29.62 45.64 16.23
N GLU A 6 29.73 44.36 15.83
CA GLU A 6 30.99 43.57 15.68
C GLU A 6 31.99 43.77 16.86
N ASP A 7 32.70 42.79 17.45
CA ASP A 7 33.26 41.57 16.88
C ASP A 7 34.04 40.75 17.96
N THR A 8 34.38 39.50 17.58
CA THR A 8 35.56 38.68 17.95
C THR A 8 35.76 37.99 19.31
N ALA A 9 36.05 36.70 19.18
CA ALA A 9 36.64 35.74 20.12
C ALA A 9 38.07 36.10 20.58
N LEU A 10 38.53 35.41 21.65
CA LEU A 10 39.90 34.89 21.85
C LEU A 10 40.02 34.19 23.23
N THR A 11 40.29 32.88 23.23
CA THR A 11 41.14 32.20 24.24
C THR A 11 42.61 32.62 24.02
N PRO A 12 43.60 32.49 24.94
CA PRO A 12 43.77 31.42 25.95
C PRO A 12 44.47 31.84 27.27
N THR A 13 44.62 30.93 28.25
CA THR A 13 45.83 30.91 29.10
C THR A 13 46.03 29.54 29.76
N VAL A 14 47.27 29.06 29.61
CA VAL A 14 47.90 27.91 30.25
C VAL A 14 48.35 28.30 31.65
N SER A 15 48.25 27.40 32.63
CA SER A 15 49.12 27.41 33.81
C SER A 15 49.40 25.99 34.32
N ASN A 16 50.70 25.69 34.34
CA ASN A 16 51.38 24.52 34.89
C ASN A 16 51.04 24.24 36.37
N ALA A 17 51.12 22.97 36.79
CA ALA A 17 52.22 22.45 37.61
C ALA A 17 51.91 21.03 38.15
N ASP A 18 52.89 20.13 37.97
CA ASP A 18 53.43 19.11 38.89
C ASP A 18 52.47 18.14 39.60
N ALA A 19 52.76 16.86 39.82
CA ALA A 19 53.79 15.89 39.44
C ALA A 19 53.37 14.56 40.11
N VAL A 20 54.12 13.49 39.85
CA VAL A 20 54.30 12.28 40.70
C VAL A 20 53.51 11.01 40.32
N VAL A 21 54.24 10.13 39.61
CA VAL A 21 54.48 8.69 39.87
C VAL A 21 53.40 7.66 39.52
N GLY A 22 53.75 6.82 38.52
CA GLY A 22 53.85 5.37 38.73
C GLY A 22 52.63 4.53 38.36
N GLY A 23 52.71 3.85 37.21
CA GLY A 23 51.85 2.71 36.91
C GLY A 23 51.89 2.32 35.44
N GLN A 24 52.61 1.25 35.11
CA GLN A 24 52.45 0.54 33.84
C GLN A 24 51.00 0.07 33.72
N ALA A 25 50.24 0.69 32.81
CA ALA A 25 49.02 0.10 32.27
C ALA A 25 49.30 -0.22 30.81
N THR A 26 49.57 -1.50 30.52
CA THR A 26 49.45 -2.06 29.19
C THR A 26 48.02 -1.80 28.70
N ILE A 27 47.89 -0.84 27.78
CA ILE A 27 46.64 -0.61 27.06
C ILE A 27 46.45 -1.83 26.14
N ASN A 28 45.70 -2.81 26.63
CA ASN A 28 45.06 -3.79 25.77
C ASN A 28 44.08 -3.02 24.90
N VAL A 29 44.50 -2.67 23.68
CA VAL A 29 43.61 -2.29 22.60
C VAL A 29 42.79 -3.53 22.28
N THR A 30 41.65 -3.68 22.94
CA THR A 30 40.59 -4.58 22.50
C THR A 30 40.16 -4.07 21.14
N ALA A 31 40.67 -4.72 20.09
CA ALA A 31 40.19 -4.53 18.74
C ALA A 31 38.67 -4.68 18.78
N ALA A 32 37.97 -3.58 18.49
CA ALA A 32 36.53 -3.62 18.28
C ALA A 32 36.29 -4.58 17.12
N HIS A 33 35.89 -5.81 17.44
CA HIS A 33 35.48 -6.78 16.45
C HIS A 33 34.30 -6.18 15.70
N SER A 34 34.54 -5.72 14.48
CA SER A 34 33.49 -5.38 13.53
C SER A 34 32.57 -6.61 13.43
N PRO A 35 31.24 -6.45 13.56
CA PRO A 35 30.33 -7.57 13.43
C PRO A 35 30.60 -8.30 12.10
N PRO A 36 30.55 -9.65 12.11
CA PRO A 36 30.80 -10.42 10.90
C PRO A 36 29.86 -9.95 9.78
N LEU A 37 30.42 -9.69 8.60
CA LEU A 37 29.65 -9.26 7.44
C LEU A 37 28.56 -10.29 7.12
N PRO A 38 27.30 -9.84 6.91
CA PRO A 38 26.19 -10.74 6.62
C PRO A 38 26.46 -11.52 5.33
N ALA A 39 25.94 -12.74 5.26
CA ALA A 39 26.12 -13.58 4.07
C ALA A 39 25.28 -13.13 2.87
N VAL A 40 24.21 -12.41 3.16
CA VAL A 40 23.23 -11.92 2.19
C VAL A 40 22.97 -10.45 2.50
N SER A 41 22.69 -9.64 1.48
CA SER A 41 22.11 -8.30 1.65
C SER A 41 20.74 -8.23 1.00
N VAL A 42 19.88 -7.36 1.51
CA VAL A 42 18.49 -7.22 1.06
C VAL A 42 18.19 -5.77 0.80
N ALA A 43 17.48 -5.50 -0.29
CA ALA A 43 16.86 -4.22 -0.55
C ALA A 43 15.40 -4.41 -0.94
N MET A 44 14.53 -3.50 -0.51
CA MET A 44 13.17 -3.39 -1.07
C MET A 44 13.19 -2.41 -2.23
N LEU A 45 12.57 -2.79 -3.34
CA LEU A 45 12.40 -1.93 -4.50
C LEU A 45 10.99 -1.34 -4.48
N SER A 46 10.83 -0.10 -4.91
CA SER A 46 9.48 0.41 -5.19
C SER A 46 8.83 -0.39 -6.29
N LYS A 47 7.49 -0.40 -6.32
CA LYS A 47 6.70 -1.03 -7.39
C LYS A 47 7.07 -0.50 -8.78
N THR A 48 7.55 0.74 -8.86
CA THR A 48 8.01 1.41 -10.09
C THR A 48 9.51 1.24 -10.36
N GLU A 49 10.25 0.53 -9.51
CA GLU A 49 11.70 0.34 -9.53
C GLU A 49 12.54 1.64 -9.52
N GLN A 50 11.92 2.77 -9.19
CA GLN A 50 12.59 4.07 -9.13
C GLN A 50 13.28 4.34 -7.80
N SER A 51 12.86 3.64 -6.74
CA SER A 51 13.51 3.75 -5.44
C SER A 51 13.91 2.38 -4.90
N ARG A 52 14.99 2.38 -4.13
CA ARG A 52 15.61 1.22 -3.51
C ARG A 52 15.92 1.56 -2.07
N VAL A 53 15.48 0.70 -1.15
CA VAL A 53 15.71 0.84 0.29
C VAL A 53 16.51 -0.37 0.76
N ASP A 54 17.82 -0.18 0.97
CA ASP A 54 18.69 -1.23 1.48
C ASP A 54 18.46 -1.44 2.99
N TYR A 55 18.36 -2.70 3.41
CA TYR A 55 18.33 -3.08 4.82
C TYR A 55 19.74 -3.30 5.34
N ARG A 56 20.17 -2.53 6.34
CA ARG A 56 21.53 -2.56 6.90
C ARG A 56 21.64 -3.32 8.23
N GLY A 57 20.53 -3.78 8.81
CA GLY A 57 20.53 -4.50 10.09
C GLY A 57 20.74 -3.60 11.32
N GLY A 58 20.53 -2.29 11.19
CA GLY A 58 20.65 -1.33 12.28
C GLY A 58 19.57 -1.53 13.34
N LYS A 59 19.86 -1.10 14.59
CA LYS A 59 18.88 -1.16 15.68
C LYS A 59 17.65 -0.30 15.35
N GLY A 60 16.48 -0.93 15.26
CA GLY A 60 15.22 -0.28 14.94
C GLY A 60 14.97 -0.08 13.44
N GLU A 61 15.86 -0.55 12.58
CA GLU A 61 15.65 -0.54 11.13
C GLU A 61 14.59 -1.59 10.74
N LEU A 62 13.68 -1.19 9.85
CA LEU A 62 12.63 -2.04 9.28
C LEU A 62 12.39 -1.66 7.84
N LEU A 63 11.77 -2.56 7.07
CA LEU A 63 11.26 -2.26 5.74
C LEU A 63 9.75 -2.02 5.81
N SER A 64 9.33 -0.84 5.35
CA SER A 64 7.93 -0.46 5.30
C SER A 64 7.25 -1.04 4.06
N LEU A 65 6.16 -1.77 4.25
CA LEU A 65 5.26 -2.27 3.22
C LEU A 65 4.25 -1.20 2.77
N GLY A 66 4.23 -0.03 3.43
CA GLY A 66 3.29 1.04 3.12
C GLY A 66 1.85 0.70 3.49
N GLU A 67 0.92 1.23 2.71
CA GLU A 67 -0.52 1.03 2.87
C GLU A 67 -1.00 -0.14 2.02
N MET A 68 -1.84 -0.98 2.61
CA MET A 68 -2.34 -2.24 2.07
C MET A 68 -3.84 -2.30 2.26
N TYR A 69 -4.55 -2.92 1.33
CA TYR A 69 -6.00 -3.07 1.47
C TYR A 69 -6.33 -4.35 2.23
N LEU A 70 -7.22 -4.25 3.21
CA LEU A 70 -7.86 -5.41 3.80
C LEU A 70 -9.03 -5.84 2.92
N ASN A 71 -8.71 -6.57 1.87
CA ASN A 71 -9.66 -7.17 0.94
C ASN A 71 -9.15 -8.55 0.54
N GLU A 72 -9.89 -9.27 -0.31
CA GLU A 72 -9.50 -10.61 -0.78
C GLU A 72 -8.36 -10.59 -1.81
N LEU A 73 -7.65 -9.45 -1.90
CA LEU A 73 -6.69 -9.16 -2.94
C LEU A 73 -5.28 -9.20 -2.35
N SER A 74 -4.30 -9.54 -3.19
CA SER A 74 -2.91 -9.62 -2.76
C SER A 74 -2.16 -8.33 -3.05
N ASP A 75 -1.34 -7.89 -2.10
CA ASP A 75 -0.35 -6.83 -2.32
C ASP A 75 1.00 -7.46 -2.71
N ILE A 76 1.73 -6.78 -3.59
CA ILE A 76 3.01 -7.25 -4.15
C ILE A 76 4.15 -6.36 -3.68
N PHE A 77 5.23 -7.00 -3.24
CA PHE A 77 6.47 -6.35 -2.81
C PHE A 77 7.65 -7.00 -3.53
N VAL A 78 8.59 -6.19 -4.00
CA VAL A 78 9.79 -6.69 -4.71
C VAL A 78 10.99 -6.48 -3.81
N PHE A 79 11.72 -7.56 -3.55
CA PHE A 79 13.00 -7.52 -2.85
C PHE A 79 14.12 -7.92 -3.79
N GLU A 80 15.24 -7.23 -3.72
CA GLU A 80 16.50 -7.68 -4.29
C GLU A 80 17.35 -8.30 -3.20
N VAL A 81 17.84 -9.50 -3.45
CA VAL A 81 18.65 -10.26 -2.52
C VAL A 81 19.98 -10.60 -3.17
N THR A 82 21.08 -10.24 -2.51
CA THR A 82 22.44 -10.38 -3.05
C THR A 82 23.30 -11.30 -2.20
N ASN A 83 24.00 -12.24 -2.83
CA ASN A 83 25.00 -13.07 -2.19
C ASN A 83 26.29 -12.27 -1.92
N GLN A 84 26.68 -12.14 -0.66
CA GLN A 84 27.90 -11.44 -0.24
C GLN A 84 29.11 -12.38 -0.06
N LYS A 85 28.92 -13.68 -0.26
CA LYS A 85 29.97 -14.70 -0.19
C LYS A 85 30.56 -14.99 -1.57
N THR A 86 31.73 -15.62 -1.55
CA THR A 86 32.46 -16.09 -2.73
C THR A 86 32.00 -17.47 -3.21
N HIS A 87 31.03 -18.06 -2.54
CA HIS A 87 30.50 -19.40 -2.81
C HIS A 87 29.02 -19.32 -3.15
N ASN A 88 28.53 -20.32 -3.86
CA ASN A 88 27.11 -20.46 -4.14
C ASN A 88 26.35 -20.64 -2.83
N LEU A 89 25.29 -19.86 -2.67
CA LEU A 89 24.37 -19.96 -1.54
C LEU A 89 23.03 -20.50 -2.03
N LYS A 90 22.46 -21.39 -1.24
CA LYS A 90 21.05 -21.77 -1.28
C LYS A 90 20.34 -21.00 -0.18
N LEU A 91 19.32 -20.23 -0.55
CA LEU A 91 18.65 -19.30 0.34
C LEU A 91 17.19 -19.70 0.49
N GLN A 92 16.83 -20.16 1.69
CA GLN A 92 15.44 -20.44 2.03
C GLN A 92 14.74 -19.14 2.47
N LEU A 93 13.52 -18.93 1.97
CA LEU A 93 12.72 -17.72 2.14
C LEU A 93 11.46 -18.04 2.95
N ARG A 94 11.18 -17.26 4.00
CA ARG A 94 9.95 -17.39 4.81
C ARG A 94 9.44 -16.02 5.26
N VAL A 95 8.13 -15.87 5.43
CA VAL A 95 7.53 -14.73 6.13
C VAL A 95 6.86 -15.20 7.42
N GLU A 96 7.08 -14.46 8.49
CA GLU A 96 6.35 -14.65 9.75
C GLU A 96 5.66 -13.35 10.14
N LEU A 97 4.33 -13.41 10.25
CA LEU A 97 3.48 -12.28 10.61
C LEU A 97 2.98 -12.42 12.05
N ARG A 98 2.89 -11.29 12.75
CA ARG A 98 2.37 -11.22 14.12
C ARG A 98 0.84 -11.10 14.11
N MET A 99 0.25 -11.33 15.28
CA MET A 99 -1.15 -10.99 15.54
C MET A 99 -1.45 -9.52 15.19
N PRO A 100 -2.62 -9.21 14.60
CA PRO A 100 -3.73 -10.12 14.27
C PRO A 100 -3.62 -10.83 12.90
N PHE A 101 -2.47 -10.75 12.22
CA PHE A 101 -2.33 -11.16 10.81
C PHE A 101 -1.73 -12.55 10.59
N GLN A 102 -1.58 -13.41 11.60
CA GLN A 102 -0.89 -14.70 11.41
C GLN A 102 -1.59 -15.67 10.44
N ASN A 103 -2.89 -15.45 10.15
CA ASN A 103 -3.66 -16.25 9.19
C ASN A 103 -3.57 -15.72 7.74
N SER A 104 -2.80 -14.66 7.52
CA SER A 104 -2.54 -14.13 6.18
C SER A 104 -1.75 -15.13 5.34
N GLN A 105 -2.01 -15.13 4.04
CA GLN A 105 -1.33 -16.02 3.10
C GLN A 105 -0.27 -15.25 2.32
N TRP A 106 0.78 -15.93 1.89
CA TRP A 106 1.86 -15.32 1.13
C TRP A 106 2.58 -16.35 0.28
N GLY A 107 3.30 -15.88 -0.73
CA GLY A 107 4.17 -16.71 -1.57
C GLY A 107 5.26 -15.88 -2.24
N PHE A 108 6.39 -16.51 -2.56
CA PHE A 108 7.46 -15.87 -3.33
C PHE A 108 7.46 -16.36 -4.77
N GLN A 109 7.82 -15.50 -5.70
CA GLN A 109 8.02 -15.82 -7.11
C GLN A 109 9.29 -15.12 -7.63
N LEU A 110 9.90 -15.65 -8.68
CA LEU A 110 11.04 -15.00 -9.36
C LEU A 110 10.56 -14.07 -10.48
N GLU A 111 9.44 -14.44 -11.11
CA GLU A 111 8.77 -13.68 -12.15
C GLU A 111 7.29 -13.58 -11.78
N ASN A 112 6.69 -12.42 -12.01
CA ASN A 112 5.28 -12.18 -11.75
C ASN A 112 4.74 -11.30 -12.89
N GLU A 113 3.79 -11.84 -13.63
CA GLU A 113 3.20 -11.22 -14.81
C GLU A 113 2.60 -9.85 -14.50
N ASN A 114 2.06 -9.66 -13.29
CA ASN A 114 1.48 -8.39 -12.87
C ASN A 114 2.55 -7.29 -12.73
N VAL A 115 3.79 -7.64 -12.36
CA VAL A 115 4.90 -6.68 -12.33
C VAL A 115 5.24 -6.20 -13.75
N SER A 116 5.32 -7.12 -14.71
CA SER A 116 5.61 -6.78 -16.11
C SER A 116 4.51 -5.95 -16.74
N ILE A 117 3.24 -6.24 -16.41
CA ILE A 117 2.11 -5.48 -16.91
C ILE A 117 2.09 -4.06 -16.34
N MET A 118 2.29 -3.90 -15.02
CA MET A 118 2.42 -2.58 -14.38
C MET A 118 3.50 -1.72 -15.05
N GLN A 119 4.66 -2.31 -15.35
CA GLN A 119 5.75 -1.59 -16.03
C GLN A 119 5.38 -1.16 -17.44
N ARG A 120 4.71 -2.05 -18.19
CA ARG A 120 4.25 -1.75 -19.55
C ARG A 120 3.25 -0.60 -19.57
N GLU A 121 2.25 -0.64 -18.70
CA GLU A 121 1.22 0.40 -18.60
C GLU A 121 1.84 1.75 -18.20
N LEU A 122 2.74 1.75 -17.21
CA LEU A 122 3.45 2.96 -16.81
C LEU A 122 4.29 3.54 -17.95
N GLN A 123 4.92 2.70 -18.76
CA GLN A 123 5.72 3.13 -19.90
C GLN A 123 4.84 3.68 -21.03
N GLN A 124 3.75 2.98 -21.38
CA GLN A 124 2.80 3.42 -22.39
C GLN A 124 2.18 4.78 -22.03
N GLU A 125 1.91 5.03 -20.75
CA GLU A 125 1.35 6.31 -20.31
C GLU A 125 2.39 7.44 -20.31
N LYS A 126 3.67 7.15 -20.03
CA LYS A 126 4.76 8.14 -20.22
C LYS A 126 4.92 8.57 -21.67
N ASP A 127 4.74 7.63 -22.59
CA ASP A 127 4.89 7.86 -24.03
C ASP A 127 3.62 8.51 -24.63
N ARG A 128 2.48 8.37 -23.95
CA ARG A 128 1.24 9.09 -24.25
C ARG A 128 1.36 10.51 -23.71
N ALA A 129 2.04 11.38 -24.45
CA ALA A 129 1.91 12.83 -24.29
C ALA A 129 0.43 13.18 -24.47
N VAL A 130 -0.28 13.23 -23.36
CA VAL A 130 -1.70 13.51 -23.29
C VAL A 130 -2.00 14.80 -24.06
N ALA A 131 -2.79 14.70 -25.12
CA ALA A 131 -3.35 15.86 -25.80
C ALA A 131 -4.10 16.70 -24.76
N THR A 132 -3.65 17.92 -24.57
CA THR A 132 -4.07 18.87 -23.52
C THR A 132 -5.55 19.24 -23.51
N ASP A 133 -6.36 18.72 -24.43
CA ASP A 133 -7.75 19.14 -24.65
C ASP A 133 -8.81 18.21 -24.02
N GLU A 134 -8.46 16.99 -23.59
CA GLU A 134 -9.37 16.11 -22.83
C GLU A 134 -9.30 16.34 -21.30
N PHE A 135 -8.53 17.34 -20.85
CA PHE A 135 -8.01 17.42 -19.47
C PHE A 135 -8.44 18.66 -18.67
N ASN A 136 -9.56 19.29 -19.05
CA ASN A 136 -10.17 20.34 -18.23
C ASN A 136 -11.12 19.74 -17.17
N HIS A 137 -10.54 18.95 -16.27
CA HIS A 137 -11.19 18.62 -15.01
C HIS A 137 -10.78 19.65 -13.96
N VAL A 138 -11.76 20.25 -13.28
CA VAL A 138 -11.53 21.16 -12.15
C VAL A 138 -10.60 20.46 -11.14
N PRO A 139 -9.69 21.16 -10.43
CA PRO A 139 -8.74 20.55 -9.48
C PRO A 139 -9.35 19.67 -8.37
N PHE A 140 -10.67 19.71 -8.22
CA PHE A 140 -11.48 18.94 -7.26
C PHE A 140 -12.42 17.90 -7.91
N SER A 141 -12.27 17.63 -9.21
CA SER A 141 -13.09 16.64 -9.90
C SER A 141 -12.70 15.23 -9.48
N VAL A 142 -13.71 14.45 -9.12
CA VAL A 142 -13.61 13.02 -8.75
C VAL A 142 -13.35 12.15 -9.98
N LEU A 143 -13.78 12.65 -11.15
CA LEU A 143 -13.47 12.07 -12.45
C LEU A 143 -12.06 12.49 -12.85
N ARG A 144 -11.07 11.86 -12.22
CA ARG A 144 -9.76 11.78 -12.86
C ARG A 144 -9.91 10.81 -14.04
N SER A 145 -9.52 11.23 -15.24
CA SER A 145 -9.31 10.30 -16.37
C SER A 145 -8.55 9.08 -15.84
N CYS A 146 -8.92 7.85 -16.26
CA CYS A 146 -8.37 6.62 -15.65
C CYS A 146 -6.84 6.66 -15.63
N SER A 147 -6.22 7.27 -16.66
CA SER A 147 -4.79 7.56 -16.76
C SER A 147 -4.22 8.38 -15.59
N LYS A 148 -4.88 9.49 -15.19
CA LYS A 148 -4.40 10.38 -14.11
C LYS A 148 -4.78 9.88 -12.72
N ALA A 149 -5.90 9.16 -12.60
CA ALA A 149 -6.24 8.41 -11.38
C ALA A 149 -5.24 7.27 -11.14
N ALA A 150 -4.87 6.56 -12.22
CA ALA A 150 -3.86 5.51 -12.23
C ALA A 150 -2.47 6.03 -11.91
N LEU A 151 -2.06 7.20 -12.44
CA LEU A 151 -0.77 7.82 -12.15
C LEU A 151 -0.65 8.38 -10.72
N CYS A 152 -1.76 8.83 -10.13
CA CYS A 152 -1.76 9.38 -8.77
C CYS A 152 -2.07 8.36 -7.68
N ALA A 153 -2.65 7.21 -8.04
CA ALA A 153 -2.65 6.06 -7.15
C ALA A 153 -1.25 5.42 -7.24
N GLU A 154 -0.51 5.38 -6.14
CA GLU A 154 0.69 4.51 -6.04
C GLU A 154 0.36 3.01 -6.30
N ASN A 155 -0.93 2.71 -6.48
CA ASN A 155 -1.54 1.42 -6.70
C ASN A 155 -2.35 1.41 -8.01
N VAL A 156 -1.65 1.50 -9.15
CA VAL A 156 -2.18 1.41 -10.53
C VAL A 156 -3.16 0.23 -10.72
N TYR A 157 -2.94 -0.87 -9.98
CA TYR A 157 -3.73 -2.10 -10.00
C TYR A 157 -5.19 -1.98 -9.53
N LEU A 158 -5.58 -0.87 -8.90
CA LEU A 158 -6.97 -0.66 -8.49
C LEU A 158 -7.88 -0.24 -9.65
N CYS A 159 -7.32 0.30 -10.75
CA CYS A 159 -8.11 0.94 -11.80
C CYS A 159 -8.74 -0.02 -12.82
N GLU A 160 -8.14 -1.20 -13.04
CA GLU A 160 -8.59 -2.16 -14.06
C GLU A 160 -8.75 -3.59 -13.51
N GLY A 161 -9.24 -3.75 -12.28
CA GLY A 161 -9.63 -5.09 -11.83
C GLY A 161 -8.49 -6.12 -11.93
N TYR A 162 -7.24 -5.71 -11.65
CA TYR A 162 -6.04 -6.59 -11.56
C TYR A 162 -6.09 -7.52 -10.33
N ASN A 163 -7.29 -7.99 -10.04
CA ASN A 163 -7.65 -8.85 -8.96
C ASN A 163 -8.65 -9.92 -9.39
N GLU A 164 -8.59 -10.29 -10.66
CA GLU A 164 -9.20 -11.52 -11.11
C GLU A 164 -8.16 -12.64 -10.95
N LEU A 165 -8.05 -13.09 -9.70
CA LEU A 165 -7.49 -14.38 -9.29
C LEU A 165 -5.96 -14.50 -9.39
N PHE A 166 -5.28 -14.09 -8.33
CA PHE A 166 -3.90 -14.55 -8.12
C PHE A 166 -3.88 -16.06 -7.91
N ASN A 167 -3.14 -16.74 -8.79
CA ASN A 167 -2.83 -18.14 -8.63
C ASN A 167 -1.46 -18.23 -7.93
N HIS A 168 -1.34 -18.98 -6.83
CA HIS A 168 -0.05 -19.29 -6.18
C HIS A 168 0.80 -20.27 -7.03
N ILE A 169 0.72 -20.16 -8.37
CA ILE A 169 1.48 -20.94 -9.33
C ILE A 169 2.94 -20.50 -9.31
N GLY A 170 3.84 -21.47 -9.41
CA GLY A 170 5.28 -21.20 -9.51
C GLY A 170 5.86 -20.57 -8.25
N THR A 171 5.21 -20.75 -7.10
CA THR A 171 5.76 -20.26 -5.84
C THR A 171 7.05 -20.99 -5.51
N VAL A 172 8.04 -20.20 -5.08
CA VAL A 172 9.34 -20.69 -4.61
C VAL A 172 9.44 -20.43 -3.12
N ASN A 173 10.11 -21.32 -2.41
CA ASN A 173 10.52 -21.12 -1.02
C ASN A 173 12.04 -21.08 -0.87
N GLU A 174 12.74 -21.22 -2.00
CA GLU A 174 14.19 -21.34 -2.04
C GLU A 174 14.73 -20.83 -3.37
N ILE A 175 15.89 -20.19 -3.30
CA ILE A 175 16.62 -19.71 -4.48
C ILE A 175 18.10 -20.04 -4.34
N GLU A 176 18.78 -20.29 -5.45
CA GLU A 176 20.23 -20.37 -5.49
C GLU A 176 20.83 -19.03 -5.94
N LEU A 177 21.93 -18.62 -5.34
CA LEU A 177 22.66 -17.40 -5.66
C LEU A 177 24.14 -17.74 -5.89
N ALA A 178 24.63 -17.50 -7.10
CA ALA A 178 26.05 -17.53 -7.43
C ALA A 178 26.81 -16.43 -6.66
N PRO A 179 28.16 -16.46 -6.62
CA PRO A 179 28.93 -15.49 -5.88
C PRO A 179 28.67 -14.08 -6.41
N ARG A 180 28.33 -13.15 -5.51
CA ARG A 180 27.97 -11.75 -5.86
C ARG A 180 26.73 -11.60 -6.73
N GLU A 181 25.96 -12.66 -6.96
CA GLU A 181 24.71 -12.58 -7.71
C GLU A 181 23.64 -11.87 -6.89
N SER A 182 22.87 -11.01 -7.56
CA SER A 182 21.62 -10.45 -7.07
C SER A 182 20.46 -11.11 -7.80
N LYS A 183 19.44 -11.56 -7.06
CA LYS A 183 18.15 -11.97 -7.63
C LYS A 183 17.02 -11.15 -7.04
N ARG A 184 16.02 -10.90 -7.88
CA ARG A 184 14.76 -10.30 -7.47
C ARG A 184 13.80 -11.40 -7.03
N ILE A 185 13.13 -11.17 -5.92
CA ILE A 185 12.07 -12.01 -5.41
C ILE A 185 10.82 -11.15 -5.23
N VAL A 186 9.71 -11.66 -5.72
CA VAL A 186 8.40 -11.04 -5.62
C VAL A 186 7.67 -11.71 -4.47
N LEU A 187 7.37 -10.97 -3.41
CA LEU A 187 6.51 -11.40 -2.32
C LEU A 187 5.08 -10.94 -2.62
N SER A 188 4.18 -11.89 -2.80
CA SER A 188 2.74 -11.63 -2.82
C SER A 188 2.16 -11.94 -1.44
N MET A 189 1.35 -11.03 -0.90
CA MET A 189 0.76 -11.16 0.43
C MET A 189 -0.74 -10.86 0.39
N TYR A 190 -1.53 -11.82 0.84
CA TYR A 190 -2.96 -11.67 1.07
C TYR A 190 -3.22 -11.55 2.57
N THR A 191 -3.60 -10.34 3.00
CA THR A 191 -3.79 -10.06 4.42
C THR A 191 -5.15 -10.52 4.93
N LYS A 192 -5.13 -11.21 6.07
CA LYS A 192 -6.32 -11.67 6.78
C LYS A 192 -6.23 -11.25 8.23
N LEU A 193 -7.23 -10.49 8.69
CA LEU A 193 -7.43 -10.29 10.12
C LEU A 193 -7.93 -11.60 10.73
N THR A 194 -7.20 -12.08 11.74
CA THR A 194 -7.70 -13.15 12.60
C THR A 194 -8.85 -12.57 13.44
N PRO A 195 -10.05 -13.19 13.43
CA PRO A 195 -11.14 -12.74 14.28
C PRO A 195 -10.67 -12.73 15.73
N GLN A 196 -10.69 -11.57 16.38
CA GLN A 196 -10.45 -11.52 17.81
C GLN A 196 -11.66 -12.11 18.52
N HIS A 197 -11.51 -13.33 19.02
CA HIS A 197 -12.48 -13.97 19.89
C HIS A 197 -12.40 -13.32 21.28
N ASN A 198 -12.77 -12.03 21.40
CA ASN A 198 -13.05 -11.31 22.64
C ASN A 198 -13.62 -9.92 22.36
N ALA A 199 -14.84 -9.89 21.86
CA ALA A 199 -15.83 -8.94 22.31
C ALA A 199 -17.16 -9.71 22.37
N THR A 200 -17.66 -9.92 23.59
CA THR A 200 -19.09 -10.16 23.82
C THR A 200 -19.87 -9.03 23.17
N GLY A 201 -20.29 -9.26 21.93
CA GLY A 201 -21.08 -8.37 21.11
C GLY A 201 -21.43 -9.17 19.86
N ASN A 202 -22.65 -9.69 19.83
CA ASN A 202 -23.18 -10.46 18.72
C ASN A 202 -22.99 -9.70 17.40
N ALA A 203 -21.97 -10.04 16.61
CA ALA A 203 -21.97 -9.81 15.17
C ALA A 203 -22.74 -10.96 14.50
N VAL A 204 -23.97 -11.16 14.94
CA VAL A 204 -25.01 -11.74 14.08
C VAL A 204 -25.58 -10.55 13.34
N TYR A 205 -25.81 -10.69 12.04
CA TYR A 205 -26.61 -9.79 11.23
C TYR A 205 -28.02 -9.63 11.85
N ALA A 206 -28.13 -8.84 12.90
CA ALA A 206 -29.38 -8.35 13.42
C ALA A 206 -29.62 -7.05 12.67
N ALA A 207 -30.59 -7.07 11.77
CA ALA A 207 -31.19 -5.87 11.21
C ALA A 207 -31.63 -4.99 12.39
N ALA A 208 -30.80 -4.01 12.75
CA ALA A 208 -31.17 -3.00 13.72
C ALA A 208 -32.06 -2.00 12.98
N GLU A 209 -33.36 -2.03 13.29
CA GLU A 209 -34.38 -1.13 12.75
C GLU A 209 -34.26 0.32 13.26
N ASP A 210 -33.19 0.67 13.98
CA ASP A 210 -32.93 2.02 14.47
C ASP A 210 -31.59 2.56 13.93
N SER A 211 -31.70 3.50 12.98
CA SER A 211 -30.62 4.15 12.24
C SER A 211 -29.56 4.82 13.13
N SER A 212 -29.83 5.03 14.42
CA SER A 212 -28.98 5.76 15.35
C SER A 212 -27.91 4.91 16.05
N GLU A 213 -28.13 3.59 16.21
CA GLU A 213 -27.15 2.68 16.82
C GLU A 213 -26.14 2.12 15.80
N GLU A 214 -26.58 1.85 14.56
CA GLU A 214 -25.70 1.54 13.41
C GLU A 214 -24.67 2.67 13.23
N GLU A 215 -25.12 3.94 13.29
CA GLU A 215 -24.26 5.10 13.16
C GLU A 215 -23.20 5.22 14.28
N ARG A 216 -23.50 4.82 15.51
CA ARG A 216 -22.52 4.81 16.62
C ARG A 216 -21.54 3.65 16.56
N ALA A 217 -21.97 2.48 16.08
CA ALA A 217 -21.09 1.31 15.93
C ALA A 217 -20.03 1.52 14.84
N HIS A 218 -20.35 2.29 13.79
CA HIS A 218 -19.41 2.59 12.70
C HIS A 218 -18.45 3.76 12.98
N LEU A 219 -18.71 4.59 14.00
CA LEU A 219 -17.79 5.67 14.41
C LEU A 219 -16.55 5.14 15.16
N SER A 220 -16.65 3.95 15.75
CA SER A 220 -15.56 3.29 16.48
C SER A 220 -14.81 2.24 15.65
N GLU A 221 -15.21 2.03 14.39
CA GLU A 221 -14.61 1.04 13.52
C GLU A 221 -13.26 1.59 12.99
N THR A 222 -12.17 1.15 13.61
CA THR A 222 -10.82 1.50 13.15
C THR A 222 -10.63 0.95 11.74
N SER A 223 -10.49 1.84 10.76
CA SER A 223 -10.34 1.44 9.37
C SER A 223 -8.94 0.93 9.04
N CYS A 224 -7.98 0.98 9.97
CA CYS A 224 -6.58 0.65 9.75
C CYS A 224 -5.96 -0.11 10.91
N PHE A 225 -5.08 -1.06 10.58
CA PHE A 225 -4.39 -1.93 11.51
C PHE A 225 -2.91 -2.00 11.15
N VAL A 226 -2.04 -2.00 12.17
CA VAL A 226 -0.60 -2.16 11.93
C VAL A 226 -0.29 -3.64 11.68
N LEU A 227 0.19 -3.95 10.48
CA LEU A 227 0.79 -5.24 10.17
C LEU A 227 2.26 -5.21 10.60
N SER A 228 2.69 -6.25 11.30
CA SER A 228 4.08 -6.40 11.74
C SER A 228 4.53 -7.83 11.55
N GLY A 229 5.76 -8.01 11.07
CA GLY A 229 6.32 -9.33 10.81
C GLY A 229 7.79 -9.29 10.51
N ARG A 230 8.28 -10.34 9.88
CA ARG A 230 9.66 -10.44 9.40
C ARG A 230 9.77 -11.30 8.16
N LEU A 231 10.60 -10.88 7.22
CA LEU A 231 11.16 -11.72 6.18
C LEU A 231 12.38 -12.43 6.75
N ILE A 232 12.41 -13.75 6.62
CA ILE A 232 13.46 -14.63 7.11
C ILE A 232 14.19 -15.20 5.91
N LEU A 233 15.50 -14.99 5.90
CA LEU A 233 16.40 -15.45 4.85
C LEU A 233 17.43 -16.36 5.49
N GLN A 234 17.33 -17.66 5.19
CA GLN A 234 18.19 -18.68 5.77
C GLN A 234 19.19 -19.19 4.71
N PRO A 235 20.41 -18.62 4.65
CA PRO A 235 21.44 -19.06 3.73
C PRO A 235 22.09 -20.37 4.17
N SER A 236 22.43 -21.20 3.20
CA SER A 236 23.26 -22.39 3.34
C SER A 236 24.18 -22.50 2.13
N TYR A 237 25.33 -23.16 2.27
CA TYR A 237 26.20 -23.40 1.12
C TYR A 237 25.61 -24.52 0.26
N VAL A 238 25.70 -24.39 -1.06
CA VAL A 238 25.40 -25.50 -1.99
C VAL A 238 26.54 -26.53 -1.86
N ASP A 239 26.21 -27.78 -1.48
CA ASP A 239 27.18 -28.82 -1.13
C ASP A 239 28.26 -29.06 -2.21
N GLY A 240 29.52 -29.22 -1.76
CA GLY A 240 30.61 -29.76 -2.59
C GLY A 240 32.03 -29.34 -2.17
N SER A 241 32.22 -28.16 -1.58
CA SER A 241 33.53 -27.76 -1.06
C SER A 241 33.51 -27.79 0.46
N GLY A 242 34.38 -28.61 1.08
CA GLY A 242 34.50 -28.79 2.53
C GLY A 242 34.96 -27.56 3.32
N ILE A 243 34.32 -26.41 3.11
CA ILE A 243 34.67 -25.12 3.66
C ILE A 243 33.64 -24.78 4.74
N SER A 244 34.11 -24.77 6.00
CA SER A 244 33.42 -24.34 7.22
C SER A 244 32.09 -25.05 7.55
N ARG A 245 32.13 -25.96 8.52
CA ARG A 245 30.94 -26.62 9.12
C ARG A 245 30.05 -25.69 9.95
N LEU A 246 30.40 -24.40 10.08
CA LEU A 246 29.62 -23.47 10.90
C LEU A 246 28.38 -23.02 10.12
N PRO A 247 27.17 -23.12 10.71
CA PRO A 247 25.95 -22.66 10.07
C PRO A 247 26.03 -21.16 9.81
N ILE A 248 25.58 -20.75 8.63
CA ILE A 248 25.47 -19.34 8.28
C ILE A 248 24.27 -18.78 9.06
N PRO A 249 24.43 -17.68 9.83
CA PRO A 249 23.32 -17.07 10.54
C PRO A 249 22.20 -16.65 9.58
N GLU A 250 20.95 -16.87 9.99
CA GLU A 250 19.79 -16.33 9.29
C GLU A 250 19.77 -14.80 9.35
N MET A 251 19.25 -14.17 8.30
CA MET A 251 18.95 -12.76 8.27
C MET A 251 17.46 -12.56 8.53
N LEU A 252 17.17 -11.75 9.55
CA LEU A 252 15.81 -11.38 9.94
C LEU A 252 15.58 -9.93 9.54
N VAL A 253 14.66 -9.70 8.61
CA VAL A 253 14.34 -8.36 8.11
C VAL A 253 12.95 -7.97 8.66
N PRO A 254 12.85 -7.06 9.64
CA PRO A 254 11.57 -6.62 10.18
C PRO A 254 10.73 -5.95 9.10
N LEU A 255 9.46 -6.32 9.02
CA LEU A 255 8.47 -5.76 8.10
C LEU A 255 7.37 -5.05 8.89
N GLN A 256 6.94 -3.89 8.43
CA GLN A 256 5.80 -3.18 8.98
C GLN A 256 4.95 -2.56 7.87
N GLY A 257 3.62 -2.58 8.01
CA GLY A 257 2.70 -1.93 7.07
C GLY A 257 1.40 -1.51 7.75
N HIS A 258 0.56 -0.81 7.00
CA HIS A 258 -0.77 -0.36 7.42
C HIS A 258 -1.82 -1.06 6.57
N VAL A 259 -2.62 -1.92 7.18
CA VAL A 259 -3.66 -2.69 6.51
C VAL A 259 -5.00 -2.03 6.77
N CYS A 260 -5.61 -1.48 5.72
CA CYS A 260 -6.78 -0.64 5.83
C CYS A 260 -8.01 -1.26 5.16
N ARG A 261 -9.13 -1.28 5.88
CA ARG A 261 -10.42 -1.71 5.36
C ARG A 261 -11.01 -0.62 4.46
N SER A 262 -11.60 -1.04 3.35
CA SER A 262 -12.40 -0.17 2.48
C SER A 262 -13.79 0.05 3.07
N LEU A 263 -14.12 1.30 3.40
CA LEU A 263 -15.36 1.72 4.03
C LEU A 263 -15.99 2.84 3.21
N LEU A 264 -16.99 2.51 2.39
CA LEU A 264 -17.83 3.47 1.70
C LEU A 264 -19.18 3.59 2.42
N ARG A 265 -19.68 4.82 2.55
CA ARG A 265 -20.99 5.10 3.14
C ARG A 265 -21.80 6.02 2.25
N LEU A 266 -23.07 5.72 2.09
CA LEU A 266 -24.03 6.61 1.45
C LEU A 266 -24.72 7.46 2.51
N ASP A 267 -25.00 8.73 2.20
CA ASP A 267 -25.82 9.60 3.03
C ASP A 267 -27.32 9.26 2.95
N VAL A 268 -27.77 8.67 1.84
CA VAL A 268 -29.13 8.17 1.62
C VAL A 268 -29.13 6.74 1.08
N LYS A 269 -30.12 5.95 1.51
CA LYS A 269 -30.33 4.57 1.01
C LYS A 269 -31.27 4.55 -0.20
N GLU A 270 -32.21 5.49 -0.28
CA GLU A 270 -33.24 5.55 -1.33
C GLU A 270 -33.41 6.99 -1.85
N LEU A 271 -33.70 7.12 -3.15
CA LEU A 271 -34.03 8.38 -3.81
C LEU A 271 -35.45 8.33 -4.33
N HIS A 272 -36.34 9.11 -3.71
CA HIS A 272 -37.73 9.23 -4.15
C HIS A 272 -37.90 10.41 -5.13
N PHE A 273 -38.44 10.10 -6.30
CA PHE A 273 -38.79 11.03 -7.36
C PHE A 273 -40.32 11.14 -7.44
N ASP A 274 -40.90 11.91 -6.50
CA ASP A 274 -42.35 12.09 -6.40
C ASP A 274 -42.89 13.04 -7.48
N ASP A 275 -44.15 12.84 -7.86
CA ASP A 275 -44.90 13.70 -8.80
C ASP A 275 -44.21 13.97 -10.15
N CYS A 276 -43.43 13.01 -10.63
CA CYS A 276 -42.74 13.13 -11.91
C CYS A 276 -43.72 12.96 -13.08
N VAL A 277 -43.67 13.88 -14.05
CA VAL A 277 -44.48 13.84 -15.27
C VAL A 277 -43.64 13.39 -16.48
N PRO A 278 -44.19 12.59 -17.40
CA PRO A 278 -43.48 12.20 -18.62
C PRO A 278 -42.94 13.39 -19.41
N GLY A 279 -41.74 13.25 -19.94
CA GLY A 279 -41.01 14.32 -20.63
C GLY A 279 -40.40 15.38 -19.71
N GLY A 280 -40.63 15.29 -18.39
CA GLY A 280 -39.96 16.11 -17.39
C GLY A 280 -38.52 15.67 -17.12
N SER A 281 -37.77 16.52 -16.41
CA SER A 281 -36.41 16.23 -15.96
C SER A 281 -36.29 16.55 -14.48
N PHE A 282 -36.04 15.52 -13.67
CA PHE A 282 -36.05 15.60 -12.22
C PHE A 282 -34.67 15.25 -11.69
N VAL A 283 -34.24 15.95 -10.64
CA VAL A 283 -32.87 15.85 -10.13
C VAL A 283 -32.87 15.60 -8.63
N LYS A 284 -32.08 14.62 -8.21
CA LYS A 284 -31.74 14.37 -6.80
C LYS A 284 -30.24 14.13 -6.70
N ASP A 285 -29.67 14.41 -5.55
CA ASP A 285 -28.25 14.18 -5.29
C ASP A 285 -28.10 13.22 -4.10
N PHE A 286 -27.02 12.43 -4.11
CA PHE A 286 -26.55 11.67 -2.95
C PHE A 286 -25.04 11.79 -2.84
N THR A 287 -24.50 11.43 -1.68
CA THR A 287 -23.07 11.54 -1.38
C THR A 287 -22.50 10.19 -0.98
N VAL A 288 -21.41 9.80 -1.64
CA VAL A 288 -20.58 8.65 -1.28
C VAL A 288 -19.42 9.16 -0.44
N TRP A 289 -19.36 8.76 0.82
CA TRP A 289 -18.27 9.07 1.75
C TRP A 289 -17.27 7.94 1.80
N ASN A 290 -15.99 8.26 1.64
CA ASN A 290 -14.90 7.37 2.03
C ASN A 290 -14.62 7.59 3.52
N ARG A 291 -14.75 6.53 4.33
CA ARG A 291 -14.45 6.55 5.77
C ARG A 291 -13.14 5.82 6.09
N SER A 292 -12.37 5.45 5.08
CA SER A 292 -11.07 4.80 5.21
C SER A 292 -9.91 5.78 5.25
N GLU A 293 -8.80 5.34 5.84
CA GLU A 293 -7.50 6.03 5.84
C GLU A 293 -6.84 6.11 4.46
N ILE A 294 -7.27 5.27 3.52
CA ILE A 294 -6.71 5.19 2.18
C ILE A 294 -7.74 5.61 1.12
N PRO A 295 -7.30 6.17 -0.03
CA PRO A 295 -8.20 6.48 -1.14
C PRO A 295 -8.94 5.23 -1.61
N LEU A 296 -10.21 5.33 -1.96
CA LEU A 296 -10.99 4.21 -2.49
C LEU A 296 -11.37 4.45 -3.94
N LEU A 297 -11.29 3.37 -4.73
CA LEU A 297 -11.87 3.33 -6.07
C LEU A 297 -13.20 2.59 -6.03
N PHE A 298 -14.21 3.13 -6.72
CA PHE A 298 -15.52 2.51 -6.80
C PHE A 298 -16.18 2.79 -8.15
N LYS A 299 -17.17 1.97 -8.52
CA LYS A 299 -17.99 2.14 -9.72
C LYS A 299 -19.46 2.10 -9.34
N LEU A 300 -20.28 2.84 -10.07
CA LEU A 300 -21.72 2.68 -10.00
C LEU A 300 -22.11 1.56 -10.97
N VAL A 301 -22.74 0.51 -10.46
CA VAL A 301 -23.22 -0.61 -11.28
C VAL A 301 -24.74 -0.65 -11.20
N SER A 302 -25.39 -0.64 -12.36
CA SER A 302 -26.82 -0.90 -12.47
C SER A 302 -27.02 -2.40 -12.70
N PRO A 303 -27.62 -3.15 -11.76
CA PRO A 303 -27.63 -4.62 -11.80
C PRO A 303 -28.50 -5.20 -12.93
N MET A 304 -29.48 -4.44 -13.43
CA MET A 304 -30.46 -4.94 -14.40
C MET A 304 -30.23 -4.46 -15.82
N THR A 305 -29.56 -3.31 -16.00
CA THR A 305 -29.44 -2.66 -17.32
C THR A 305 -28.16 -1.83 -17.37
N PRO A 306 -27.30 -2.03 -18.37
CA PRO A 306 -26.08 -1.24 -18.54
C PRO A 306 -26.37 0.26 -18.63
N TRP A 307 -25.44 1.09 -18.17
CA TRP A 307 -25.62 2.54 -18.21
C TRP A 307 -25.81 3.07 -19.63
N SER A 308 -25.28 2.40 -20.66
CA SER A 308 -25.47 2.76 -22.07
C SER A 308 -26.92 2.72 -22.54
N GLU A 309 -27.71 1.79 -22.02
CA GLU A 309 -29.11 1.58 -22.38
C GLU A 309 -30.04 2.45 -21.54
N ASN A 310 -29.62 2.81 -20.32
CA ASN A 310 -30.39 3.67 -19.41
C ASN A 310 -30.16 5.17 -19.59
N LYS A 311 -29.30 5.63 -20.51
CA LYS A 311 -28.88 7.04 -20.60
C LYS A 311 -30.03 8.03 -20.82
N GLU A 312 -31.11 7.59 -21.43
CA GLU A 312 -32.27 8.46 -21.70
C GLU A 312 -33.15 8.62 -20.46
N LEU A 313 -33.27 7.56 -19.64
CA LEU A 313 -34.12 7.51 -18.45
C LEU A 313 -33.41 8.01 -17.18
N LEU A 314 -32.18 7.56 -16.95
CA LEU A 314 -31.43 7.80 -15.72
C LEU A 314 -29.96 8.13 -16.02
N VAL A 315 -29.52 9.31 -15.58
CA VAL A 315 -28.13 9.77 -15.79
C VAL A 315 -27.50 10.15 -14.46
N CYS A 316 -26.38 9.51 -14.14
CA CYS A 316 -25.51 9.89 -13.02
C CYS A 316 -24.37 10.79 -13.50
N THR A 317 -24.26 11.98 -12.91
CA THR A 317 -23.19 12.95 -13.17
C THR A 317 -22.45 13.29 -11.90
N ASP A 318 -21.16 13.57 -12.00
CA ASP A 318 -20.40 14.17 -10.90
C ASP A 318 -20.96 15.56 -10.60
N TYR A 319 -21.31 15.82 -9.35
CA TYR A 319 -21.99 17.06 -8.96
C TYR A 319 -21.16 18.32 -9.25
N ASN A 320 -19.84 18.25 -9.02
CA ASN A 320 -18.97 19.41 -9.11
C ASN A 320 -18.62 19.77 -10.56
N SER A 321 -18.47 18.78 -11.43
CA SER A 321 -18.02 18.97 -12.81
C SER A 321 -19.12 18.80 -13.86
N GLY A 322 -20.24 18.19 -13.51
CA GLY A 322 -21.34 17.89 -14.44
C GLY A 322 -21.05 16.77 -15.44
N TYR A 323 -19.86 16.16 -15.40
CA TYR A 323 -19.50 15.07 -16.29
C TYR A 323 -20.29 13.79 -15.99
N VAL A 324 -20.71 13.10 -17.05
CA VAL A 324 -21.38 11.80 -16.95
C VAL A 324 -20.41 10.74 -16.42
N ILE A 325 -20.86 10.05 -15.37
CA ILE A 325 -20.11 8.98 -14.69
C ILE A 325 -20.18 7.70 -15.53
N GLY A 326 -21.38 7.17 -15.81
CA GLY A 326 -21.55 5.90 -16.53
C GLY A 326 -20.77 4.76 -15.86
N ASP A 327 -20.05 3.96 -16.66
CA ASP A 327 -19.24 2.82 -16.20
C ASP A 327 -17.84 3.20 -15.69
N LYS A 328 -17.55 4.50 -15.55
CA LYS A 328 -16.23 4.98 -15.13
C LYS A 328 -15.95 4.66 -13.67
N THR A 329 -14.70 4.29 -13.38
CA THR A 329 -14.18 4.24 -12.02
C THR A 329 -14.07 5.65 -11.43
N LEU A 330 -14.56 5.81 -10.21
CA LEU A 330 -14.45 7.02 -9.41
C LEU A 330 -13.44 6.83 -8.29
N GLN A 331 -12.79 7.90 -7.86
CA GLN A 331 -11.85 7.90 -6.74
C GLN A 331 -12.32 8.83 -5.63
N ALA A 332 -12.55 8.30 -4.43
CA ALA A 332 -12.72 9.10 -3.23
C ALA A 332 -11.40 9.16 -2.45
N ALA A 333 -10.90 10.36 -2.15
CA ALA A 333 -9.73 10.51 -1.28
C ALA A 333 -9.99 9.93 0.12
N ALA A 334 -8.93 9.61 0.87
CA ALA A 334 -9.04 9.21 2.27
C ALA A 334 -9.87 10.21 3.07
N TYR A 335 -10.85 9.72 3.84
CA TYR A 335 -11.83 10.54 4.57
C TYR A 335 -12.61 11.57 3.73
N GLY A 336 -12.56 11.45 2.39
CA GLY A 336 -13.19 12.34 1.45
C GLY A 336 -14.60 11.91 1.07
N HIS A 337 -15.17 12.59 0.08
CA HIS A 337 -16.48 12.23 -0.45
C HIS A 337 -16.62 12.60 -1.93
N VAL A 338 -17.63 11.99 -2.55
CA VAL A 338 -18.05 12.22 -3.94
C VAL A 338 -19.54 12.49 -3.91
N ARG A 339 -19.97 13.65 -4.42
CA ARG A 339 -21.38 13.95 -4.57
C ARG A 339 -21.83 13.62 -5.98
N ILE A 340 -22.87 12.82 -6.09
CA ILE A 340 -23.40 12.31 -7.35
C ILE A 340 -24.79 12.89 -7.55
N ARG A 341 -25.00 13.46 -8.73
CA ARG A 341 -26.29 13.94 -9.18
C ARG A 341 -26.95 12.89 -10.06
N VAL A 342 -28.17 12.52 -9.71
CA VAL A 342 -29.03 11.61 -10.47
C VAL A 342 -30.09 12.44 -11.16
N THR A 343 -30.12 12.35 -12.49
CA THR A 343 -31.17 12.95 -13.30
C THR A 343 -32.09 11.85 -13.82
N PHE A 344 -33.38 11.95 -13.49
CA PHE A 344 -34.43 11.05 -13.93
C PHE A 344 -35.33 11.73 -14.95
N ARG A 345 -35.60 11.07 -16.08
CA ARG A 345 -36.42 11.56 -17.19
C ARG A 345 -37.45 10.50 -17.58
N PRO A 346 -38.59 10.43 -16.89
CA PRO A 346 -39.60 9.44 -17.22
C PRO A 346 -40.17 9.72 -18.61
N THR A 347 -40.35 8.66 -19.39
CA THR A 347 -40.95 8.71 -20.74
C THR A 347 -42.42 8.30 -20.74
N GLU A 348 -42.84 7.52 -19.73
CA GLU A 348 -44.18 6.96 -19.61
C GLU A 348 -44.73 7.14 -18.19
N VAL A 349 -46.06 7.08 -18.06
CA VAL A 349 -46.73 7.09 -16.75
C VAL A 349 -46.72 5.67 -16.19
N SER A 350 -45.73 5.35 -15.37
CA SER A 350 -45.68 4.08 -14.63
C SER A 350 -44.82 4.21 -13.37
N LYS A 351 -44.90 3.20 -12.50
CA LYS A 351 -43.94 3.04 -11.39
C LYS A 351 -42.74 2.27 -11.92
N PHE A 352 -41.55 2.85 -11.76
CA PHE A 352 -40.26 2.27 -12.15
C PHE A 352 -39.45 1.90 -10.91
#